data_AF-A0A9N8JCK5-F1
#
_entry.id   AF-A0A9N8JCK5-F1
#
_cell.length_a   1.000
_cell.length_b   1.000
_cell.length_c   1.000
_cell.angle_alpha   90.00
_cell.angle_beta   90.00
_cell.angle_gamma   90.00
#
_symmetry.space_group_name_H-M   'P 1'
#
loop_
_entity.id
_entity.type
_entity.pdbx_description
1 polymer ?
#
loop_
_entity_poly.entity_id
_entity_poly.type
_entity_poly.pdbx_seq_one_letter_code
_entity_poly.pdbx_strand_id
1 'polypeptide(L)'
;MSLTNGSPSEAARAAKLSSRTLAILSTEDRNSALQSIHDALSAAKSDILQANARDLEIATKSAADGELSQSILKRLDLSRPGKFEDMLKGILDVKGLEDPGMCLR
;
A
#
# COMPACT_ATOMS: atom_id res chain seq x y z
N MET A 1 17.69 0.70 -3.90
CA MET A 1 17.71 1.01 -2.46
C MET A 1 16.63 0.18 -1.78
N SER A 2 16.93 -0.44 -0.63
CA SER A 2 16.00 -1.32 0.08
C SER A 2 14.82 -0.51 0.62
N LEU A 3 13.59 -0.92 0.31
CA LEU A 3 12.34 -0.30 0.78
C LEU A 3 12.00 -0.67 2.24
N THR A 4 12.87 -1.41 2.91
CA THR A 4 12.72 -1.84 4.31
C THR A 4 13.92 -1.38 5.12
N ASN A 5 13.68 -0.95 6.35
CA ASN A 5 14.69 -0.50 7.34
C ASN A 5 15.67 -1.61 7.81
N GLY A 6 15.81 -2.71 7.08
CA GLY A 6 16.64 -3.86 7.44
C GLY A 6 16.87 -4.83 6.27
N SER A 7 17.70 -5.83 6.50
CA SER A 7 17.96 -6.95 5.58
C SER A 7 16.70 -7.80 5.33
N PRO A 8 16.62 -8.56 4.23
CA PRO A 8 15.48 -9.43 3.96
C PRO A 8 15.17 -10.41 5.11
N SER A 9 16.20 -10.92 5.78
CA SER A 9 16.03 -11.84 6.92
C SER A 9 15.50 -11.14 8.17
N GLU A 10 15.81 -9.86 8.38
CA GLU A 10 15.24 -9.04 9.46
C GLU A 10 13.77 -8.70 9.18
N ALA A 11 13.45 -8.28 7.94
CA ALA A 11 12.07 -8.03 7.53
C ALA A 11 11.18 -9.28 7.71
N ALA A 12 11.68 -10.46 7.32
CA ALA A 12 10.99 -11.72 7.50
C ALA A 12 10.77 -12.08 8.98
N ARG A 13 11.77 -11.87 9.84
CA ARG A 13 11.64 -12.11 11.29
C ARG A 13 10.63 -11.16 11.94
N ALA A 14 10.69 -9.87 11.60
CA ALA A 14 9.75 -8.87 12.11
C ALA A 14 8.31 -9.18 11.67
N ALA A 15 8.10 -9.49 10.38
CA ALA A 15 6.79 -9.86 9.86
C ALA A 15 6.21 -11.11 10.57
N LYS A 16 7.05 -12.14 10.81
CA LYS A 16 6.61 -13.36 11.50
C LYS A 16 6.27 -13.12 12.97
N LEU A 17 6.94 -12.19 13.64
CA LEU A 17 6.60 -11.82 15.00
C LEU A 17 5.25 -11.07 15.03
N SER A 18 5.10 -10.04 14.21
CA SER A 18 3.89 -9.21 14.17
C SER A 18 2.65 -9.98 13.70
N SER A 19 2.80 -10.98 12.82
CA SER A 19 1.65 -11.76 12.34
C SER A 19 0.96 -12.55 13.45
N ARG A 20 1.71 -13.01 14.47
CA ARG A 20 1.15 -13.71 15.63
C ARG A 20 0.26 -12.81 16.47
N THR A 21 0.67 -11.55 16.64
CA THR A 21 -0.15 -10.53 17.31
C THR A 21 -1.38 -10.18 16.47
N LEU A 22 -1.20 -9.96 15.17
CA LEU A 22 -2.31 -9.63 14.26
C LEU A 22 -3.38 -10.73 14.22
N ALA A 23 -2.98 -12.01 14.31
CA ALA A 23 -3.87 -13.15 14.26
C ALA A 23 -4.84 -13.28 15.46
N ILE A 24 -4.52 -12.64 16.59
CA ILE A 24 -5.37 -12.68 17.80
C ILE A 24 -6.15 -11.38 18.05
N LEU A 25 -5.99 -10.38 17.18
CA LEU A 25 -6.72 -9.12 17.29
C LEU A 25 -8.20 -9.32 17.00
N SER A 26 -9.04 -8.55 17.69
CA SER A 26 -10.46 -8.50 17.36
C SER A 26 -10.67 -7.93 15.95
N THR A 27 -11.83 -8.21 15.37
CA THR A 27 -12.23 -7.60 14.09
C THR A 27 -12.33 -6.07 14.23
N GLU A 28 -12.76 -5.58 15.39
CA GLU A 28 -12.83 -4.15 15.68
C GLU A 28 -11.45 -3.49 15.66
N ASP A 29 -10.45 -4.09 16.31
CA ASP A 29 -9.07 -3.57 16.32
C ASP A 29 -8.47 -3.55 14.91
N ARG A 30 -8.69 -4.62 14.13
CA ARG A 30 -8.24 -4.70 12.73
C ARG A 30 -8.92 -3.63 11.87
N ASN A 31 -10.20 -3.41 12.07
CA ASN A 31 -10.96 -2.38 11.35
C ASN A 31 -10.57 -0.95 11.75
N SER A 32 -10.21 -0.73 13.02
CA SER A 32 -9.65 0.54 13.50
C SER A 32 -8.28 0.82 12.87
N ALA A 33 -7.44 -0.20 12.73
CA ALA A 33 -6.17 -0.08 12.02
C ALA A 33 -6.38 0.28 10.54
N LEU A 34 -7.32 -0.36 9.83
CA LEU A 34 -7.65 -0.01 8.44
C LEU A 34 -8.14 1.44 8.31
N GLN A 35 -8.97 1.91 9.24
CA GLN A 35 -9.41 3.32 9.26
C GLN A 35 -8.23 4.27 9.44
N SER A 36 -7.34 3.97 10.39
CA SER A 36 -6.16 4.79 10.67
C SER A 36 -5.23 4.88 9.45
N ILE A 37 -5.07 3.77 8.71
CA ILE A 37 -4.30 3.73 7.45
C ILE A 37 -4.96 4.61 6.39
N HIS A 38 -6.28 4.48 6.20
CA HIS A 38 -7.05 5.32 5.27
C HIS A 38 -6.84 6.81 5.58
N ASP A 39 -7.01 7.21 6.83
CA ASP A 39 -6.94 8.61 7.26
C ASP A 39 -5.52 9.17 7.08
N ALA A 40 -4.49 8.37 7.42
CA ALA A 40 -3.11 8.75 7.22
C ALA A 40 -2.75 8.93 5.74
N LEU A 41 -3.19 8.02 4.87
CA LEU A 41 -2.96 8.12 3.43
C LEU A 41 -3.70 9.31 2.81
N SER A 42 -4.94 9.56 3.24
CA SER A 42 -5.72 10.72 2.81
C SER A 42 -5.05 12.04 3.20
N ALA A 43 -4.59 12.15 4.45
CA ALA A 43 -3.87 13.32 4.94
C ALA A 43 -2.52 13.53 4.23
N ALA A 44 -1.82 12.45 3.88
CA ALA A 44 -0.52 12.48 3.21
C ALA A 44 -0.61 12.52 1.67
N LYS A 45 -1.79 12.72 1.09
CA LYS A 45 -2.03 12.60 -0.35
C LYS A 45 -1.07 13.47 -1.19
N SER A 46 -0.87 14.73 -0.81
CA SER A 46 0.03 15.65 -1.52
C SER A 46 1.46 15.11 -1.60
N ASP A 47 1.94 14.60 -0.47
CA ASP A 47 3.33 14.16 -0.30
C ASP A 47 3.57 12.86 -1.09
N ILE A 48 2.59 11.95 -1.06
CA ILE A 48 2.60 10.71 -1.82
C ILE A 48 2.60 11.00 -3.33
N LEU A 49 1.73 11.91 -3.81
CA LEU A 49 1.68 12.26 -5.23
C LEU A 49 2.96 12.98 -5.69
N GLN A 50 3.55 13.82 -4.84
CA GLN A 50 4.83 14.45 -5.14
C GLN A 50 5.97 13.41 -5.21
N ALA A 51 5.98 12.42 -4.32
CA ALA A 51 6.94 11.32 -4.40
C ALA A 51 6.76 10.49 -5.67
N ASN A 52 5.51 10.14 -6.02
CA ASN A 52 5.20 9.40 -7.23
C ASN A 52 5.58 10.17 -8.51
N ALA A 53 5.46 11.50 -8.52
CA ALA A 53 5.91 12.32 -9.64
C ALA A 53 7.42 12.19 -9.89
N ARG A 54 8.23 12.16 -8.83
CA ARG A 54 9.68 11.91 -8.94
C ARG A 54 9.97 10.52 -9.50
N ASP A 55 9.21 9.51 -9.07
CA ASP A 55 9.34 8.14 -9.60
C ASP A 55 8.97 8.08 -11.08
N LEU A 56 7.92 8.79 -11.49
CA LEU A 56 7.51 8.91 -12.89
C LEU A 56 8.58 9.57 -13.75
N GLU A 57 9.21 10.65 -13.28
CA GLU A 57 10.30 11.30 -14.01
C GLU A 57 11.47 10.35 -14.28
N ILE A 58 11.85 9.56 -13.28
CA ILE A 58 12.91 8.54 -13.41
C ILE A 58 12.48 7.47 -14.39
N ALA A 59 11.27 6.93 -14.22
CA ALA A 59 10.74 5.86 -15.05
C ALA A 59 10.53 6.30 -16.52
N THR A 60 10.18 7.57 -16.76
CA THR A 60 10.02 8.12 -18.11
C THR A 60 11.35 8.15 -18.85
N LYS A 61 12.46 8.45 -18.16
CA LYS A 61 13.81 8.38 -18.75
C LYS A 61 14.14 6.94 -19.14
N SER A 62 13.96 5.98 -18.22
CA SER A 62 14.17 4.55 -18.52
C SER A 62 13.26 4.02 -19.64
N ALA A 63 12.05 4.55 -19.78
CA ALA A 63 11.16 4.18 -20.87
C ALA A 63 11.58 4.76 -22.23
N ALA A 64 12.19 5.95 -22.23
CA ALA A 64 12.78 6.53 -23.44
C ALA A 64 13.99 5.71 -23.91
N ASP A 65 14.75 5.16 -22.97
CA ASP A 65 15.90 4.29 -23.23
C ASP A 65 15.51 2.84 -23.58
N GLY A 66 14.21 2.53 -23.59
CA GLY A 66 13.66 1.22 -23.94
C GLY A 66 13.75 0.15 -22.84
N GLU A 67 14.29 0.49 -21.67
CA GLU A 67 14.42 -0.41 -20.52
C GLU A 67 13.07 -0.65 -19.83
N LEU A 68 12.15 0.31 -19.94
CA LEU A 68 10.82 0.24 -19.33
C LEU A 68 9.70 0.40 -20.36
N SER A 69 8.66 -0.42 -20.27
CA SER A 69 7.52 -0.30 -21.16
C SER A 69 6.56 0.81 -20.74
N GLN A 70 5.89 1.42 -21.72
CA GLN A 70 4.87 2.45 -21.50
C GLN A 70 3.68 1.94 -20.66
N SER A 71 3.43 0.63 -20.64
CA SER A 71 2.38 0.05 -19.79
C SER A 71 2.75 0.09 -18.30
N ILE A 72 4.04 -0.04 -17.95
CA ILE A 72 4.50 0.08 -16.57
C ILE A 72 4.39 1.52 -16.08
N LEU A 73 4.70 2.52 -16.92
CA LEU A 73 4.49 3.94 -16.58
C LEU A 73 3.04 4.24 -16.20
N LYS A 74 2.07 3.75 -16.99
CA LYS A 74 0.64 3.91 -16.69
C LYS A 74 0.20 3.23 -15.40
N ARG A 75 0.88 2.14 -15.00
CA ARG A 75 0.64 1.44 -13.73
C ARG A 75 1.24 2.19 -12.55
N LEU A 76 2.39 2.83 -12.74
CA LEU A 76 3.09 3.63 -11.73
C LEU A 76 2.37 4.95 -11.43
N ASP A 77 1.75 5.58 -12.43
CA ASP A 77 1.12 6.90 -12.30
C ASP A 77 -0.12 6.89 -11.38
N LEU A 78 0.00 7.43 -10.17
CA LEU A 78 -1.08 7.57 -9.19
C LEU A 78 -1.94 8.84 -9.40
N SER A 79 -1.46 9.78 -10.21
CA SER A 79 -2.13 11.08 -10.44
C SER A 79 -3.35 10.98 -11.36
N ARG A 80 -3.54 9.83 -12.01
CA ARG A 80 -4.69 9.56 -12.88
C ARG A 80 -6.00 9.83 -12.12
N PRO A 81 -6.96 10.56 -12.74
CA PRO A 81 -8.22 10.90 -12.08
C PRO A 81 -8.89 9.66 -11.48
N GLY A 82 -9.31 9.78 -10.22
CA GLY A 82 -9.98 8.71 -9.47
C GLY A 82 -9.05 7.65 -8.89
N LYS A 83 -7.85 7.40 -9.44
CA LYS A 83 -7.02 6.25 -9.04
C LYS A 83 -6.60 6.26 -7.57
N PHE A 84 -6.22 7.42 -7.04
CA PHE A 84 -5.89 7.54 -5.62
C PHE A 84 -7.12 7.37 -4.72
N GLU A 85 -8.27 7.90 -5.15
CA GLU A 85 -9.53 7.76 -4.40
C GLU A 85 -10.05 6.32 -4.41
N ASP A 86 -9.95 5.63 -5.54
CA ASP A 86 -10.29 4.22 -5.66
C ASP A 86 -9.40 3.37 -4.75
N MET A 87 -8.12 3.73 -4.61
CA MET A 87 -7.20 3.07 -3.69
C MET A 87 -7.62 3.27 -2.23
N LEU A 88 -7.98 4.50 -1.83
CA LEU A 88 -8.49 4.78 -0.48
C LEU A 88 -9.82 4.07 -0.22
N LYS A 89 -10.74 4.12 -1.18
CA LYS A 89 -12.02 3.43 -1.11
C LYS A 89 -11.85 1.94 -0.92
N GLY A 90 -10.91 1.30 -1.63
CA GLY A 90 -10.61 -0.12 -1.47
C GLY A 90 -10.26 -0.52 -0.03
N ILE A 91 -9.63 0.36 0.74
CA ILE A 91 -9.34 0.12 2.17
C ILE A 91 -10.64 0.08 2.99
N LEU A 92 -11.56 1.01 2.73
CA LEU A 92 -12.86 1.07 3.39
C LEU A 92 -13.78 -0.09 2.96
N ASP A 93 -13.72 -0.47 1.68
CA ASP A 93 -14.44 -1.62 1.15
C ASP A 93 -14.01 -2.90 1.88
N VAL A 94 -12.71 -3.12 2.08
CA VAL A 94 -12.19 -4.28 2.84
C VAL A 94 -12.61 -4.24 4.31
N LYS A 95 -12.56 -3.06 4.95
CA LYS A 95 -13.05 -2.87 6.33
C LYS A 95 -14.53 -3.25 6.49
N GLY A 96 -15.33 -3.08 5.43
CA GLY A 96 -16.76 -3.41 5.40
C GLY A 96 -17.08 -4.90 5.17
N LEU A 97 -16.08 -5.74 4.89
CA LEU A 97 -16.28 -7.17 4.68
C LEU A 97 -16.45 -7.92 6.02
N GLU A 98 -17.11 -9.08 5.96
CA GLU A 98 -17.17 -10.00 7.09
C GLU A 98 -15.78 -10.57 7.41
N ASP A 99 -15.54 -10.86 8.69
CA ASP A 99 -14.25 -11.41 9.13
C ASP A 99 -14.03 -12.81 8.56
N PRO A 100 -12.99 -13.05 7.75
CA PRO A 100 -12.71 -14.37 7.18
C PRO A 100 -12.34 -15.42 8.25
N GLY A 101 -11.97 -14.99 9.47
CA GLY A 101 -11.64 -15.88 10.59
C GLY A 101 -12.85 -16.61 11.22
N MET A 102 -14.08 -16.23 10.87
CA MET A 102 -15.31 -16.86 11.36
C MET A 102 -15.48 -18.31 10.88
N CYS A 103 -14.75 -18.76 9.87
CA CYS A 103 -14.86 -20.12 9.31
C CYS A 103 -14.08 -21.20 10.09
N LEU A 104 -13.30 -20.83 11.12
CA LEU A 104 -12.44 -21.74 11.90
C LEU A 104 -12.87 -21.93 13.37
N ARG A 105 -14.13 -21.69 13.71
CA ARG A 105 -14.69 -22.00 15.04
C ARG A 105 -15.78 -23.06 14.96
#